data_AF-A0A9Q1LHJ1-F1
#
_entry.id   AF-A0A9Q1LHJ1-F1
#
_cell.length_a   1.000
_cell.length_b   1.000
_cell.length_c   1.000
_cell.angle_alpha   90.00
_cell.angle_beta   90.00
_cell.angle_gamma   90.00
#
_symmetry.space_group_name_H-M   'P 1'
#
loop_
_entity.id
_entity.type
_entity.pdbx_description
1 polymer ?
#
loop_
_entity_poly.entity_id
_entity_poly.type
_entity_poly.pdbx_seq_one_letter_code
_entity_poly.pdbx_strand_id
1 'polypeptide(L)'
;MGDFNCVLNGDERLGRPVSEAEIREFRQCVGACSLQELKSSGSFFTWNNKQGADSRVYSRIDRLLVNLKWITTLPTSEVHYGNQGLYDHCPVFINWDTGNAKVAHRFKYYNMWSLAAQFKEKVQASWGKLSRGSKMFQLFGKLNRLKAVLKEINRINFSEVELSTERALENLYACQTKL
;
A
#
# COMPACT_ATOMS: atom_id res chain seq x y z
N MET A 1 2.81 -13.91 3.33
CA MET A 1 1.82 -12.81 3.23
C MET A 1 1.06 -13.01 1.94
N GLY A 2 -0.25 -12.81 1.95
CA GLY A 2 -1.07 -12.84 0.74
C GLY A 2 -2.51 -13.19 1.04
N ASP A 3 -3.27 -13.37 -0.02
CA ASP A 3 -4.63 -13.91 0.01
C ASP A 3 -4.60 -15.44 0.14
N PHE A 4 -5.11 -15.95 1.25
CA PHE A 4 -5.22 -17.39 1.50
C PHE A 4 -6.56 -17.98 1.09
N ASN A 5 -7.54 -17.15 0.70
CA ASN A 5 -8.92 -17.55 0.44
C ASN A 5 -9.58 -18.36 1.57
N CYS A 6 -9.03 -18.29 2.78
CA CYS A 6 -9.48 -19.07 3.93
C CYS A 6 -9.42 -18.24 5.22
N VAL A 7 -10.45 -18.39 6.05
CA VAL A 7 -10.47 -17.87 7.42
C VAL A 7 -9.85 -18.89 8.38
N LEU A 8 -9.30 -18.44 9.51
CA LEU A 8 -8.77 -19.29 10.58
C LEU A 8 -9.81 -19.59 11.66
N ASN A 9 -10.74 -18.66 11.88
CA ASN A 9 -11.75 -18.73 12.93
C ASN A 9 -13.14 -18.37 12.40
N GLY A 10 -14.18 -18.74 13.15
CA GLY A 10 -15.57 -18.56 12.71
C GLY A 10 -16.03 -17.10 12.73
N ASP A 11 -15.45 -16.28 13.61
CA ASP A 11 -15.71 -14.85 13.77
C ASP A 11 -15.04 -13.99 12.66
N GLU A 12 -14.19 -14.59 11.85
CA GLU A 12 -13.47 -13.92 10.76
C GLU A 12 -14.27 -13.86 9.45
N ARG A 13 -15.55 -14.23 9.49
CA ARG A 13 -16.51 -14.05 8.40
C ARG A 13 -17.84 -13.52 8.94
N LEU A 14 -18.36 -12.49 8.28
CA LEU A 14 -19.68 -11.93 8.56
C LEU A 14 -20.59 -12.12 7.35
N GLY A 15 -21.87 -12.41 7.58
CA GLY A 15 -22.89 -12.59 6.53
C GLY A 15 -23.04 -14.02 6.02
N ARG A 16 -22.11 -14.93 6.35
CA ARG A 16 -22.23 -16.36 6.08
C ARG A 16 -21.53 -17.17 7.18
N PRO A 17 -22.16 -18.21 7.75
CA PRO A 17 -21.51 -19.08 8.72
C PRO A 17 -20.24 -19.74 8.17
N VAL A 18 -19.30 -19.98 9.06
CA VAL A 18 -18.07 -20.74 8.78
C VAL A 18 -18.22 -22.11 9.44
N SER A 19 -17.91 -23.15 8.68
CA SER A 19 -17.90 -24.52 9.16
C SER A 19 -16.48 -24.95 9.57
N GLU A 20 -16.37 -25.88 10.53
CA GLU A 20 -15.08 -26.45 10.91
C GLU A 20 -14.38 -27.18 9.75
N ALA A 21 -15.14 -27.68 8.77
CA ALA A 21 -14.57 -28.30 7.58
C ALA A 21 -13.80 -27.31 6.70
N GLU A 22 -14.23 -26.04 6.64
CA GLU A 22 -13.54 -25.01 5.86
C GLU A 22 -12.20 -24.59 6.48
N ILE A 23 -12.10 -24.58 7.81
CA ILE A 23 -10.96 -23.95 8.51
C ILE A 23 -9.95 -24.94 9.08
N ARG A 24 -10.34 -26.20 9.29
CA ARG A 24 -9.52 -27.21 9.98
C ARG A 24 -8.17 -27.43 9.31
N GLU A 25 -8.16 -27.67 8.00
CA GLU A 25 -6.91 -27.96 7.27
C GLU A 25 -5.97 -26.76 7.29
N PHE A 26 -6.50 -25.56 7.09
CA PHE A 26 -5.70 -24.35 7.12
C PHE A 26 -5.13 -24.08 8.52
N ARG A 27 -5.95 -24.21 9.57
CA ARG A 27 -5.50 -24.07 10.96
C ARG A 27 -4.43 -25.10 11.33
N GLN A 28 -4.59 -26.35 10.90
CA GLN A 28 -3.58 -27.39 11.08
C GLN A 28 -2.27 -27.08 10.35
N CYS A 29 -2.35 -26.59 9.11
CA CYS A 29 -1.19 -26.17 8.33
C CYS A 29 -0.41 -25.04 9.03
N VAL A 30 -1.11 -24.00 9.48
CA VAL A 30 -0.51 -22.88 10.22
C VAL A 30 0.19 -23.37 11.50
N GLY A 31 -0.47 -24.25 12.27
CA GLY A 31 0.10 -24.85 13.47
C GLY A 31 1.31 -25.74 13.19
N ALA A 32 1.23 -26.62 12.18
CA ALA A 32 2.32 -27.50 11.78
C ALA A 32 3.55 -26.73 11.30
N CYS A 33 3.35 -25.58 10.65
CA CYS A 33 4.43 -24.70 10.21
C CYS A 33 4.97 -23.80 11.33
N SER A 34 4.41 -23.87 12.55
CA SER A 34 4.75 -22.98 13.66
C SER A 34 4.66 -21.50 13.27
N LEU A 35 3.59 -21.17 12.55
CA LEU A 35 3.30 -19.82 12.09
C LEU A 35 2.25 -19.15 12.98
N GLN A 36 2.36 -17.84 13.13
CA GLN A 36 1.40 -17.03 13.86
C GLN A 36 1.16 -15.69 13.16
N GLU A 37 0.02 -15.07 13.44
CA GLU A 37 -0.25 -13.71 13.00
C GLU A 37 0.61 -12.70 13.78
N LEU A 38 1.09 -11.70 13.06
CA LEU A 38 1.76 -10.54 13.66
C LEU A 38 0.72 -9.61 14.29
N LYS A 39 1.13 -8.78 15.25
CA LYS A 39 0.28 -7.70 15.77
C LYS A 39 -0.24 -6.85 14.60
N SER A 40 -1.56 -6.63 14.55
CA SER A 40 -2.18 -5.90 13.46
C SER A 40 -3.08 -4.75 13.91
N SER A 41 -3.21 -3.73 13.06
CA SER A 41 -4.14 -2.60 13.20
C SER A 41 -4.94 -2.38 11.90
N GLY A 42 -5.97 -1.51 11.95
CA GLY A 42 -6.81 -1.18 10.80
C GLY A 42 -8.01 -2.10 10.63
N SER A 43 -8.43 -2.33 9.38
CA SER A 43 -9.62 -3.14 9.06
C SER A 43 -9.48 -4.58 9.54
N PHE A 44 -10.47 -5.08 10.29
CA PHE A 44 -10.49 -6.49 10.70
C PHE A 44 -10.75 -7.43 9.52
N PHE A 45 -11.75 -7.11 8.69
CA PHE A 45 -12.04 -7.82 7.45
C PHE A 45 -11.22 -7.25 6.30
N THR A 46 -10.69 -8.15 5.47
CA THR A 46 -9.79 -7.80 4.36
C THR A 46 -10.42 -8.01 3.00
N TRP A 47 -11.55 -8.71 2.94
CA TRP A 47 -12.30 -8.96 1.72
C TRP A 47 -13.80 -8.78 1.93
N ASN A 48 -14.52 -8.42 0.85
CA ASN A 48 -15.97 -8.46 0.79
C ASN A 48 -16.48 -8.68 -0.64
N ASN A 49 -17.65 -9.30 -0.80
CA ASN A 49 -18.21 -9.66 -2.10
C ASN A 49 -18.85 -8.51 -2.92
N LYS A 50 -18.78 -7.26 -2.45
CA LYS A 50 -19.37 -6.06 -3.10
C LYS A 50 -20.89 -6.06 -3.35
N GLN A 51 -21.64 -7.03 -2.83
CA GLN A 51 -23.10 -7.15 -3.06
C GLN A 51 -23.94 -6.21 -2.18
N GLY A 52 -25.25 -6.11 -2.43
CA GLY A 52 -26.15 -5.30 -1.59
C GLY A 52 -26.17 -5.72 -0.11
N ALA A 53 -26.75 -4.89 0.76
CA ALA A 53 -26.75 -5.09 2.21
C ALA A 53 -27.24 -6.50 2.63
N ASP A 54 -28.30 -6.99 2.00
CA ASP A 54 -28.92 -8.28 2.33
C ASP A 54 -28.09 -9.51 1.95
N SER A 55 -27.07 -9.34 1.11
CA SER A 55 -26.19 -10.42 0.64
C SER A 55 -24.71 -10.10 0.85
N ARG A 56 -24.41 -9.07 1.65
CA ARG A 56 -23.05 -8.63 1.90
C ARG A 56 -22.32 -9.65 2.77
N VAL A 57 -21.18 -10.14 2.28
CA VAL A 57 -20.27 -11.01 3.03
C VAL A 57 -18.94 -10.29 3.21
N TYR A 58 -18.41 -10.35 4.43
CA TYR A 58 -17.06 -9.89 4.76
C TYR A 58 -16.22 -11.09 5.22
N SER A 59 -14.93 -11.12 4.90
CA SER A 59 -14.02 -12.17 5.36
C SER A 59 -12.61 -11.65 5.59
N ARG A 60 -11.88 -12.26 6.51
CA ARG A 60 -10.45 -12.03 6.74
C ARG A 60 -9.64 -13.16 6.09
N ILE A 61 -9.23 -12.93 4.84
CA ILE A 61 -8.54 -13.94 4.00
C ILE A 61 -7.14 -13.50 3.58
N ASP A 62 -6.89 -12.20 3.48
CA ASP A 62 -5.52 -11.67 3.38
C ASP A 62 -4.81 -11.70 4.73
N ARG A 63 -3.68 -12.40 4.81
CA ARG A 63 -2.92 -12.57 6.05
C ARG A 63 -1.43 -12.37 5.89
N LEU A 64 -0.82 -11.96 6.99
CA LEU A 64 0.61 -12.09 7.20
C LEU A 64 0.88 -13.03 8.37
N LEU A 65 1.50 -14.15 8.04
CA LEU A 65 1.92 -15.17 8.99
C LEU A 65 3.43 -15.17 9.09
N VAL A 66 3.94 -15.23 10.31
CA VAL A 66 5.37 -15.20 10.63
C VAL A 66 5.75 -16.37 11.52
N ASN A 67 7.02 -16.78 11.46
CA ASN A 67 7.59 -17.75 12.36
C ASN A 67 8.30 -17.06 13.54
N LEU A 68 8.74 -17.86 14.52
CA LEU A 68 9.47 -17.35 15.68
C LEU A 68 10.74 -16.58 15.32
N LYS A 69 11.48 -17.02 14.29
CA LYS A 69 12.70 -16.35 13.83
C LYS A 69 12.41 -14.90 13.41
N TRP A 70 11.32 -14.65 12.69
CA TRP A 70 10.91 -13.30 12.33
C TRP A 70 10.66 -12.44 13.56
N ILE A 71 9.88 -12.94 14.53
CA ILE A 71 9.50 -12.19 15.74
C ILE A 71 10.74 -11.82 16.55
N THR A 72 11.69 -12.74 16.68
CA THR A 72 12.96 -12.49 17.39
C THR A 72 13.87 -11.52 16.64
N THR A 73 13.81 -11.47 15.30
CA THR A 73 14.66 -10.59 14.48
C THR A 73 14.06 -9.19 14.32
N LEU A 74 12.74 -9.08 14.23
CA LEU A 74 11.99 -7.85 13.95
C LEU A 74 10.87 -7.67 14.99
N PRO A 75 11.21 -7.47 16.28
CA PRO A 75 10.23 -7.44 17.37
C PRO A 75 9.25 -6.26 17.30
N THR A 76 9.64 -5.18 16.62
CA THR A 76 8.82 -3.99 16.41
C THR A 76 7.96 -4.07 15.15
N SER A 77 8.01 -5.19 14.41
CA SER A 77 7.20 -5.33 13.21
C SER A 77 5.70 -5.42 13.53
N GLU A 78 4.90 -4.74 12.72
CA GLU A 78 3.44 -4.75 12.79
C GLU A 78 2.81 -4.77 11.40
N VAL A 79 1.55 -5.21 11.33
CA VAL A 79 0.75 -5.21 10.10
C VAL A 79 -0.32 -4.14 10.20
N HIS A 80 -0.54 -3.40 9.12
CA HIS A 80 -1.68 -2.50 9.00
C HIS A 80 -2.56 -2.94 7.82
N TYR A 81 -3.83 -3.22 8.12
CA TYR A 81 -4.84 -3.52 7.11
C TYR A 81 -5.55 -2.23 6.73
N GLY A 82 -5.38 -1.80 5.49
CA GLY A 82 -5.96 -0.56 4.99
C GLY A 82 -7.49 -0.61 4.90
N ASN A 83 -8.08 0.55 4.58
CA ASN A 83 -9.52 0.66 4.45
C ASN A 83 -10.03 0.00 3.16
N GLN A 84 -11.30 -0.39 3.19
CA GLN A 84 -11.98 -0.92 2.02
C GLN A 84 -12.02 0.14 0.91
N GLY A 85 -11.51 -0.21 -0.26
CA GLY A 85 -11.53 0.65 -1.45
C GLY A 85 -12.63 0.26 -2.44
N LEU A 86 -12.43 0.65 -3.70
CA LEU A 86 -13.26 0.20 -4.82
C LEU A 86 -13.13 -1.31 -5.06
N TYR A 87 -11.96 -1.89 -4.74
CA TYR A 87 -11.70 -3.32 -4.83
C TYR A 87 -12.33 -4.10 -3.68
N ASP A 88 -12.59 -5.38 -3.94
CA ASP A 88 -13.09 -6.36 -2.97
C ASP A 88 -12.09 -6.66 -1.86
N HIS A 89 -10.78 -6.56 -2.13
CA HIS A 89 -9.71 -6.65 -1.13
C HIS A 89 -9.26 -5.30 -0.54
N CYS A 90 -8.80 -5.34 0.71
CA CYS A 90 -8.10 -4.27 1.42
C CYS A 90 -6.57 -4.45 1.27
N PRO A 91 -5.81 -3.37 1.05
CA PRO A 91 -4.35 -3.47 1.00
C PRO A 91 -3.78 -3.84 2.38
N VAL A 92 -2.71 -4.63 2.38
CA VAL A 92 -2.01 -5.05 3.61
C VAL A 92 -0.61 -4.45 3.60
N PHE A 93 -0.26 -3.76 4.66
CA PHE A 93 1.05 -3.13 4.86
C PHE A 93 1.77 -3.82 6.00
N ILE A 94 3.10 -3.96 5.86
CA ILE A 94 3.96 -4.44 6.92
C ILE A 94 4.91 -3.31 7.25
N ASN A 95 4.91 -2.90 8.51
CA ASN A 95 5.86 -1.94 9.02
C ASN A 95 6.87 -2.70 9.89
N TRP A 96 8.15 -2.46 9.68
CA TRP A 96 9.19 -2.96 10.57
C TRP A 96 10.33 -1.96 10.58
N ASP A 97 11.02 -1.87 11.71
CA ASP A 97 12.17 -0.99 11.82
C ASP A 97 13.34 -1.56 11.00
N THR A 98 13.74 -0.85 9.95
CA THR A 98 14.93 -1.15 9.15
C THR A 98 16.19 -0.45 9.68
N GLY A 99 16.08 0.26 10.80
CA GLY A 99 17.04 1.28 11.22
C GLY A 99 17.09 2.45 10.24
N ASN A 100 18.11 3.30 10.36
CA ASN A 100 18.37 4.46 9.48
C ASN A 100 18.75 4.09 8.03
N ALA A 101 18.45 2.87 7.56
CA ALA A 101 18.65 2.48 6.18
C ALA A 101 17.77 3.36 5.28
N LYS A 102 18.37 4.36 4.63
CA LYS A 102 17.71 5.13 3.58
C LYS A 102 17.33 4.17 2.46
N VAL A 103 16.08 3.72 2.47
CA VAL A 103 15.52 2.95 1.35
C VAL A 103 15.62 3.85 0.12
N ALA A 104 16.50 3.49 -0.81
CA ALA A 104 16.66 4.21 -2.05
C ALA A 104 15.42 3.96 -2.91
N HIS A 105 14.41 4.82 -2.79
CA HIS A 105 13.24 4.72 -3.63
C HIS A 105 13.63 4.89 -5.10
N ARG A 106 13.24 3.92 -5.92
CA ARG A 106 13.30 4.06 -7.37
C ARG A 106 12.49 5.30 -7.76
N PHE A 107 13.08 6.15 -8.60
CA PHE A 107 12.40 7.33 -9.09
C PHE A 107 11.17 6.91 -9.90
N LYS A 108 10.02 7.47 -9.55
CA LYS A 108 8.77 7.32 -10.29
C LYS A 108 8.33 8.70 -10.78
N TYR A 109 7.79 8.74 -11.98
CA TYR A 109 7.11 9.92 -12.49
C TYR A 109 5.67 9.93 -11.98
N TYR A 110 5.22 11.06 -11.44
CA TYR A 110 3.82 11.26 -11.08
C TYR A 110 3.14 12.15 -12.11
N ASN A 111 2.00 11.69 -12.64
CA ASN A 111 1.25 12.42 -13.67
C ASN A 111 0.86 13.83 -13.22
N MET A 112 0.61 14.05 -11.92
CA MET A 112 0.28 15.38 -11.39
C MET A 112 1.36 16.43 -11.68
N TRP A 113 2.63 16.04 -11.86
CA TRP A 113 3.70 16.99 -12.14
C TRP A 113 3.48 17.76 -13.44
N SER A 114 2.79 17.18 -14.43
CA SER A 114 2.46 17.90 -15.66
C SER A 114 1.44 19.02 -15.47
N LEU A 115 0.73 19.05 -14.33
CA LEU A 115 -0.25 20.09 -13.99
C LEU A 115 0.42 21.37 -13.46
N ALA A 116 1.69 21.32 -13.06
CA ALA A 116 2.40 22.52 -12.63
C ALA A 116 2.58 23.48 -13.81
N ALA A 117 2.23 24.76 -13.63
CA ALA A 117 2.32 25.79 -14.66
C ALA A 117 3.72 25.87 -15.31
N GLN A 118 4.77 25.67 -14.51
CA GLN A 118 6.17 25.74 -14.94
C GLN A 118 6.70 24.41 -15.52
N PHE A 119 5.90 23.34 -15.57
CA PHE A 119 6.37 22.01 -15.98
C PHE A 119 7.01 22.03 -17.37
N LYS A 120 6.26 22.52 -18.37
CA LYS A 120 6.71 22.50 -19.77
C LYS A 120 7.98 23.31 -19.97
N GLU A 121 8.04 24.51 -19.39
CA GLU A 121 9.20 25.40 -19.44
C GLU A 121 10.44 24.73 -18.82
N LYS A 122 10.33 24.23 -17.58
CA LYS A 122 11.46 23.60 -16.87
C LYS A 122 11.95 22.32 -17.54
N VAL A 123 11.03 21.52 -18.10
CA VAL A 123 11.38 20.31 -18.87
C VAL A 123 12.16 20.69 -20.12
N GLN A 124 11.66 21.65 -20.90
CA GLN A 124 12.32 22.12 -22.13
C GLN A 124 13.71 22.71 -21.85
N ALA A 125 13.82 23.57 -20.83
CA ALA A 125 15.10 24.16 -20.41
C ALA A 125 16.13 23.10 -19.98
N SER A 126 15.69 22.03 -19.30
CA SER A 126 16.56 20.91 -18.92
C SER A 126 16.97 20.05 -20.12
N TRP A 127 16.02 19.77 -21.02
CA TRP A 127 16.21 18.88 -22.18
C TRP A 127 17.06 19.49 -23.29
N GLY A 128 17.03 20.82 -23.42
CA GLY A 128 17.81 21.60 -24.38
C GLY A 128 19.30 21.70 -24.04
N LYS A 129 19.71 21.33 -22.81
CA LYS A 129 21.13 21.32 -22.43
C LYS A 129 21.92 20.31 -23.27
N LEU A 130 22.97 20.80 -23.92
CA LEU A 130 23.89 19.99 -24.71
C LEU A 130 24.57 18.92 -23.83
N SER A 131 24.77 17.73 -24.38
CA SER A 131 25.56 16.66 -23.76
C SER A 131 26.39 15.98 -24.84
N ARG A 132 27.68 15.76 -24.54
CA ARG A 132 28.61 15.06 -25.42
C ARG A 132 28.67 13.58 -25.06
N GLY A 133 29.05 12.73 -26.01
CA GLY A 133 29.12 11.28 -25.85
C GLY A 133 28.17 10.53 -26.78
N SER A 134 28.03 9.22 -26.57
CA SER A 134 27.12 8.39 -27.36
C SER A 134 25.65 8.81 -27.18
N LYS A 135 24.78 8.47 -28.13
CA LYS A 135 23.34 8.79 -28.06
C LYS A 135 22.70 8.28 -26.76
N MET A 136 23.08 7.08 -26.32
CA MET A 136 22.58 6.49 -25.07
C MET A 136 23.06 7.26 -23.83
N PHE A 137 24.33 7.66 -23.80
CA PHE A 137 24.88 8.49 -22.72
C PHE A 137 24.18 9.84 -22.63
N GLN A 138 23.92 10.48 -23.78
CA GLN A 138 23.18 11.74 -23.84
C GLN A 138 21.76 11.61 -23.30
N LEU A 139 21.03 10.54 -23.68
CA LEU A 139 19.68 10.28 -23.19
C LEU A 139 19.69 10.08 -21.66
N PHE A 140 20.57 9.22 -21.13
CA PHE A 140 20.66 8.96 -19.71
C PHE A 140 21.02 10.23 -18.92
N GLY A 141 21.94 11.04 -19.44
CA GLY A 141 22.28 12.34 -18.87
C GLY A 141 21.08 13.30 -18.84
N LYS A 142 20.29 13.36 -19.91
CA LYS A 142 19.05 14.17 -19.95
C LYS A 142 18.02 13.69 -18.92
N LEU A 143 17.78 12.39 -18.82
CA LEU A 143 16.85 11.81 -17.84
C LEU A 143 17.29 12.07 -16.39
N ASN A 144 18.58 11.93 -16.08
CA ASN A 144 19.10 12.21 -14.74
C ASN A 144 18.99 13.69 -14.36
N ARG A 145 19.23 14.61 -15.29
CA ARG A 145 18.99 16.05 -15.05
C ARG A 145 17.51 16.34 -14.85
N LEU A 146 16.65 15.74 -15.68
CA LEU A 146 15.22 15.93 -15.59
C LEU A 146 14.66 15.43 -14.26
N LYS A 147 15.18 14.33 -13.73
CA LYS A 147 14.82 13.82 -12.39
C LYS A 147 14.97 14.86 -11.29
N ALA A 148 16.04 15.66 -11.28
CA ALA A 148 16.23 16.72 -10.29
C ALA A 148 15.19 17.84 -10.44
N VAL A 149 14.90 18.24 -11.68
CA VAL A 149 13.89 19.26 -12.00
C VAL A 149 12.49 18.83 -11.55
N LEU A 150 12.14 17.57 -11.81
CA LEU A 150 10.84 17.02 -11.44
C LEU A 150 10.66 16.89 -9.92
N LYS A 151 11.74 16.53 -9.19
CA LYS A 151 11.74 16.55 -7.73
C LYS A 151 11.51 17.94 -7.16
N GLU A 152 12.08 18.97 -7.79
CA GLU A 152 11.88 20.35 -7.36
C GLU A 152 10.46 20.84 -7.62
N ILE A 153 9.88 20.50 -8.78
CA ILE A 153 8.45 20.75 -9.05
C ILE A 153 7.57 20.08 -7.99
N ASN A 154 7.87 18.83 -7.63
CA ASN A 154 7.14 18.13 -6.56
C ASN A 154 7.23 18.89 -5.24
N ARG A 155 8.43 19.33 -4.85
CA ARG A 155 8.68 20.03 -3.60
C ARG A 155 7.98 21.39 -3.52
N ILE A 156 7.90 22.13 -4.63
CA ILE A 156 7.30 23.48 -4.64
C ILE A 156 5.78 23.42 -4.78
N ASN A 157 5.27 22.57 -5.67
CA ASN A 157 3.87 22.61 -6.08
C ASN A 157 2.99 21.54 -5.44
N PHE A 158 3.60 20.47 -4.94
CA PHE A 158 2.88 19.26 -4.54
C PHE A 158 3.32 18.71 -3.17
N SER A 159 4.05 19.48 -2.36
CA SER A 159 4.49 19.06 -1.03
C SER A 159 3.33 18.81 -0.07
N GLU A 160 2.21 19.49 -0.27
CA GLU A 160 1.01 19.34 0.57
C GLU A 160 -0.03 18.37 -0.02
N VAL A 161 0.26 17.68 -1.14
CA VAL A 161 -0.72 16.77 -1.73
C VAL A 161 -1.11 15.67 -0.76
N GLU A 162 -0.14 15.12 0.00
CA GLU A 162 -0.37 14.08 1.01
C GLU A 162 -1.31 14.57 2.12
N LEU A 163 -1.04 15.76 2.69
CA LEU A 163 -1.90 16.44 3.67
C LEU A 163 -3.29 16.76 3.09
N SER A 164 -3.37 17.15 1.82
CA SER A 164 -4.64 17.40 1.15
C SER A 164 -5.45 16.12 0.96
N THR A 165 -4.81 14.98 0.66
CA THR A 165 -5.49 13.68 0.60
C THR A 165 -5.98 13.23 1.96
N GLU A 166 -5.19 13.40 3.03
CA GLU A 166 -5.62 13.09 4.40
C GLU A 166 -6.84 13.92 4.79
N ARG A 167 -6.81 15.25 4.58
CA ARG A 167 -7.97 16.13 4.84
C ARG A 167 -9.20 15.76 3.99
N ALA A 168 -9.01 15.42 2.72
CA ALA A 168 -10.11 15.00 1.86
C ALA A 168 -10.74 13.68 2.36
N LEU A 169 -9.90 12.76 2.87
CA LEU A 169 -10.35 11.50 3.45
C LEU A 169 -11.09 11.72 4.78
N GLU A 170 -10.58 12.58 5.66
CA GLU A 170 -11.26 12.99 6.89
C GLU A 170 -12.63 13.61 6.60
N ASN A 171 -12.71 14.51 5.61
CA ASN A 171 -13.97 15.11 5.19
C ASN A 171 -14.96 14.07 4.66
N LEU A 172 -14.48 13.09 3.89
CA LEU A 172 -15.32 11.99 3.41
C LEU A 172 -15.91 11.20 4.59
N TYR A 173 -15.08 10.83 5.58
CA TYR A 173 -15.56 10.12 6.77
C TYR A 173 -16.53 10.96 7.61
N ALA A 174 -16.28 12.26 7.75
CA ALA A 174 -17.18 13.17 8.45
C ALA A 174 -18.54 13.31 7.75
N CYS A 175 -18.58 13.26 6.42
CA CYS A 175 -19.84 13.22 5.66
C CYS A 175 -20.56 11.88 5.81
N GLN A 176 -19.81 10.76 5.78
CA GLN A 176 -20.38 9.41 5.90
C GLN A 176 -20.96 9.11 7.29
N THR A 177 -20.44 9.74 8.34
CA THR A 177 -20.95 9.58 9.72
C THR A 177 -22.18 10.44 10.04
N LYS A 178 -22.52 11.40 9.17
CA LYS A 178 -23.71 12.26 9.30
C LYS A 178 -24.94 11.73 8.56
N LEU A 179 -24.78 10.66 7.78
CA LEU A 179 -25.87 9.91 7.14
C LEU A 179 -26.31 8.77 8.08
#